data_AF-A0A6A0H766-F1
#
_entry.id   AF-A0A6A0H766-F1
#
_cell.length_a   1.000
_cell.length_b   1.000
_cell.length_c   1.000
_cell.angle_alpha   90.00
_cell.angle_beta   90.00
_cell.angle_gamma   90.00
#
_symmetry.space_group_name_H-M   'P 1'
#
loop_
_entity.id
_entity.type
_entity.pdbx_description
1 polymer ?
#
loop_
_entity_poly.entity_id
_entity_poly.type
_entity_poly.pdbx_seq_one_letter_code
_entity_poly.pdbx_strand_id
1 'polypeptide(L)'
;MSIFYYCSLPFNLIKYGEFLHKKGEKFMNFDAIRKEIEDDTDRITGNNKGISNLPINLRVYSPNVLNLTLIDLPGLTKVPIGDQPADIEQQIRSMIMTYITKESCLILAVTPANSDLANSDALQLSKDADPDGLRTIGVITKLDLMDEGTDARDVLENKLLPLRRGYVGVVNRSQKDIDGRKDIKATDLSLFHFSQDIDGRNEIKATYYI
;
A
#
# COMPACT_ATOMS: atom_id res chain seq x y z
N MET A 1 23.50 9.43 30.40
CA MET A 1 24.76 10.11 30.04
C MET A 1 25.10 9.70 28.62
N SER A 2 25.06 10.67 27.71
CA SER A 2 25.33 10.52 26.28
C SER A 2 26.65 9.79 26.02
N ILE A 3 26.71 9.04 24.92
CA ILE A 3 27.75 9.14 23.89
C ILE A 3 27.14 8.55 22.60
N PHE A 4 26.83 9.46 21.68
CA PHE A 4 26.76 9.22 20.24
C PHE A 4 28.10 8.68 19.76
N TYR A 5 28.13 7.74 18.81
CA TYR A 5 29.09 7.75 17.70
C TYR A 5 28.71 6.76 16.57
N TYR A 6 28.78 7.28 15.33
CA TYR A 6 28.80 6.65 14.00
C TYR A 6 27.52 5.91 13.56
N CYS A 7 26.72 6.39 12.60
CA CYS A 7 27.05 6.91 11.26
C CYS A 7 28.15 6.11 10.59
N SER A 8 27.79 4.96 10.01
CA SER A 8 28.34 4.37 8.76
C SER A 8 28.09 2.86 8.77
N LEU A 9 26.97 2.43 8.20
CA LEU A 9 26.94 1.11 7.57
C LEU A 9 26.34 1.29 6.17
N PRO A 10 27.08 0.91 5.12
CA PRO A 10 26.66 1.13 3.75
C PRO A 10 25.39 0.31 3.51
N PHE A 11 24.35 0.91 2.94
CA PHE A 11 23.18 0.19 2.42
C PHE A 11 23.57 -0.55 1.12
N ASN A 12 24.59 -1.40 1.20
CA ASN A 12 25.08 -2.26 0.12
C ASN A 12 25.12 -3.73 0.58
N LEU A 13 24.03 -4.21 1.17
CA LEU A 13 23.77 -5.65 1.27
C LEU A 13 22.53 -5.98 0.45
N ILE A 14 22.82 -6.48 -0.75
CA ILE A 14 21.97 -7.07 -1.78
C ILE A 14 20.56 -7.45 -1.29
N LYS A 15 19.57 -6.74 -1.85
CA LYS A 15 18.13 -7.04 -1.79
C LYS A 15 17.69 -7.30 -3.22
N TYR A 16 17.09 -8.45 -3.47
CA TYR A 16 16.62 -8.77 -4.83
C TYR A 16 15.14 -9.08 -4.83
N GLY A 17 14.49 -8.73 -5.93
CA GLY A 17 13.17 -9.20 -6.29
C GLY A 17 13.26 -10.48 -7.12
N GLU A 18 12.28 -11.36 -6.99
CA GLU A 18 12.05 -12.48 -7.89
C GLU A 18 10.56 -12.53 -8.22
N PHE A 19 10.24 -12.50 -9.51
CA PHE A 19 8.88 -12.67 -9.98
C PHE A 19 8.55 -14.15 -10.18
N LEU A 20 7.31 -14.54 -9.87
CA LEU A 20 6.88 -15.93 -10.05
C LEU A 20 6.93 -16.37 -11.52
N HIS A 21 6.62 -15.48 -12.47
CA HIS A 21 6.68 -15.76 -13.91
C HIS A 21 8.11 -15.72 -14.49
N LYS A 22 9.10 -15.21 -13.74
CA LYS A 22 10.53 -15.18 -14.10
C LYS A 22 11.37 -15.92 -13.06
N LYS A 23 10.99 -17.16 -12.78
CA LYS A 23 11.63 -17.98 -11.76
C LYS A 23 13.15 -18.10 -11.98
N GLY A 24 13.92 -17.82 -10.94
CA GLY A 24 15.39 -17.84 -10.99
C GLY A 24 16.05 -16.53 -11.45
N GLU A 25 15.30 -15.58 -12.00
CA GLU A 25 15.81 -14.25 -12.35
C GLU A 25 15.78 -13.34 -11.11
N LYS A 26 16.96 -12.81 -10.74
CA LYS A 26 17.11 -11.94 -9.57
C LYS A 26 17.19 -10.48 -9.99
N PHE A 27 16.18 -9.71 -9.62
CA PHE A 27 16.10 -8.28 -9.88
C PHE A 27 16.78 -7.51 -8.76
N MET A 28 18.01 -7.04 -9.03
CA MET A 28 18.82 -6.30 -8.06
C MET A 28 18.48 -4.80 -8.02
N ASN A 29 17.75 -4.31 -9.03
CA ASN A 29 17.39 -2.91 -9.21
C ASN A 29 15.86 -2.75 -9.10
N PHE A 30 15.40 -1.87 -8.20
CA PHE A 30 13.98 -1.57 -8.02
C PHE A 30 13.33 -0.90 -9.24
N ASP A 31 14.08 -0.15 -10.04
CA ASP A 31 13.56 0.40 -11.30
C ASP A 31 13.25 -0.71 -12.30
N ALA A 32 14.06 -1.77 -12.32
CA ALA A 32 13.81 -2.95 -13.16
C ALA A 32 12.59 -3.75 -12.65
N ILE A 33 12.40 -3.83 -11.33
CA ILE A 33 11.18 -4.43 -10.74
C ILE A 33 9.95 -3.63 -11.14
N ARG A 34 9.98 -2.29 -11.01
CA ARG A 34 8.86 -1.43 -11.41
C ARG A 34 8.53 -1.61 -12.89
N LYS A 35 9.55 -1.53 -13.74
CA LYS A 35 9.39 -1.72 -15.17
C LYS A 35 8.79 -3.09 -15.51
N GLU A 36 9.21 -4.15 -14.83
CA GLU A 36 8.63 -5.48 -15.06
C GLU A 36 7.16 -5.55 -14.62
N ILE A 37 6.76 -4.90 -13.53
CA ILE A 37 5.35 -4.82 -13.12
C ILE A 37 4.53 -4.10 -14.20
N GLU A 38 5.02 -2.98 -14.73
CA GLU A 38 4.39 -2.24 -15.83
C GLU A 38 4.31 -3.11 -17.11
N ASP A 39 5.43 -3.74 -17.51
CA ASP A 39 5.52 -4.57 -18.72
C ASP A 39 4.63 -5.82 -18.62
N ASP A 40 4.46 -6.43 -17.44
CA ASP A 40 3.56 -7.58 -17.21
C ASP A 40 2.09 -7.15 -17.12
N THR A 41 1.84 -5.95 -16.57
CA THR A 41 0.53 -5.31 -16.59
C THR A 41 0.05 -5.12 -18.02
N ASP A 42 0.82 -4.43 -18.85
CA ASP A 42 0.49 -4.16 -20.25
C ASP A 42 0.32 -5.45 -21.06
N ARG A 43 1.07 -6.50 -20.73
CA ARG A 43 0.95 -7.83 -21.36
C ARG A 43 -0.39 -8.51 -21.07
N ILE A 44 -0.91 -8.33 -19.85
CA ILE A 44 -2.14 -8.97 -19.39
C ILE A 44 -3.37 -8.15 -19.81
N THR A 45 -3.34 -6.84 -19.61
CA THR A 45 -4.52 -5.96 -19.83
C THR A 45 -4.54 -5.30 -21.20
N GLY A 46 -3.44 -5.40 -21.96
CA GLY A 46 -3.22 -4.56 -23.14
C GLY A 46 -3.09 -3.08 -22.79
N ASN A 47 -3.08 -2.22 -23.81
CA ASN A 47 -2.92 -0.77 -23.65
C ASN A 47 -4.19 -0.04 -23.16
N ASN A 48 -5.31 -0.75 -22.90
CA ASN A 48 -6.64 -0.14 -22.77
C ASN A 48 -7.19 -0.04 -21.34
N LYS A 49 -6.32 0.06 -20.32
CA LYS A 49 -6.71 0.33 -18.91
C LYS A 49 -7.77 -0.62 -18.33
N GLY A 50 -7.83 -1.85 -18.84
CA GLY A 50 -8.68 -2.91 -18.27
C GLY A 50 -8.13 -3.38 -16.93
N ILE A 51 -8.94 -4.10 -16.16
CA ILE A 51 -8.52 -4.81 -14.96
C ILE A 51 -8.31 -6.30 -15.27
N SER A 52 -7.53 -6.99 -14.45
CA SER A 52 -7.30 -8.42 -14.53
C SER A 52 -7.32 -9.09 -13.17
N ASN A 53 -8.00 -10.24 -13.11
CA ASN A 53 -7.98 -11.11 -11.94
C ASN A 53 -6.69 -11.93 -11.83
N LEU A 54 -5.75 -11.81 -12.78
CA LEU A 54 -4.46 -12.51 -12.75
C LEU A 54 -3.45 -11.71 -11.91
N PRO A 55 -2.96 -12.27 -10.79
CA PRO A 55 -2.00 -11.57 -9.94
C PRO A 55 -0.57 -11.59 -10.49
N ILE A 56 0.12 -10.47 -10.32
CA ILE A 56 1.58 -10.41 -10.38
C ILE A 56 2.14 -10.75 -9.01
N ASN A 57 2.93 -11.82 -8.92
CA ASN A 57 3.53 -12.29 -7.67
C ASN A 57 5.02 -11.93 -7.64
N LEU A 58 5.41 -11.11 -6.67
CA LEU A 58 6.79 -10.66 -6.44
C LEU A 58 7.25 -11.09 -5.04
N ARG A 59 8.46 -11.64 -4.94
CA ARG A 59 9.14 -11.88 -3.67
C ARG A 59 10.32 -10.93 -3.55
N VAL A 60 10.39 -10.18 -2.46
CA VAL A 60 11.48 -9.27 -2.15
C VAL A 60 12.24 -9.79 -0.95
N TYR A 61 13.52 -10.10 -1.13
CA TYR A 61 14.38 -10.62 -0.07
C TYR A 61 15.25 -9.49 0.48
N SER A 62 15.26 -9.31 1.82
CA SER A 62 16.02 -8.24 2.45
C SER A 62 16.28 -8.57 3.92
N PRO A 63 17.49 -8.39 4.47
CA PRO A 63 17.73 -8.62 5.90
C PRO A 63 16.97 -7.64 6.82
N ASN A 64 16.43 -6.55 6.28
CA ASN A 64 15.79 -5.48 7.07
C ASN A 64 14.26 -5.46 6.96
N VAL A 65 13.63 -6.55 6.49
CA VAL A 65 12.17 -6.63 6.39
C VAL A 65 11.64 -7.75 7.26
N LEU A 66 10.38 -7.64 7.66
CA LEU A 66 9.67 -8.73 8.34
C LEU A 66 9.10 -9.68 7.30
N ASN A 67 8.83 -10.92 7.72
CA ASN A 67 8.12 -11.90 6.90
C ASN A 67 6.64 -11.51 6.76
N LEU A 68 6.30 -10.82 5.67
CA LEU A 68 4.99 -10.23 5.44
C LEU A 68 4.47 -10.53 4.04
N THR A 69 3.15 -10.64 3.92
CA THR A 69 2.46 -10.66 2.61
C THR A 69 1.67 -9.38 2.45
N LEU A 70 1.97 -8.63 1.38
CA LEU A 70 1.27 -7.42 0.98
C LEU A 70 0.44 -7.72 -0.27
N ILE A 71 -0.79 -7.24 -0.28
CA ILE A 71 -1.71 -7.38 -1.41
C ILE A 71 -2.08 -5.97 -1.84
N ASP A 72 -1.69 -5.60 -3.05
CA ASP A 72 -2.05 -4.35 -3.68
C ASP A 72 -3.24 -4.61 -4.63
N LEU A 73 -4.31 -3.84 -4.43
CA LEU A 73 -5.60 -4.05 -5.09
C LEU A 73 -5.98 -2.78 -5.88
N PRO A 74 -6.67 -2.91 -7.03
CA PRO A 74 -7.13 -1.76 -7.79
C PRO A 74 -8.00 -0.82 -6.96
N GLY A 75 -7.84 0.48 -7.17
CA GLY A 75 -8.71 1.48 -6.56
C GLY A 75 -10.14 1.38 -7.13
N LEU A 76 -11.15 1.56 -6.29
CA LEU A 76 -12.53 1.61 -6.75
C LEU A 76 -12.76 2.78 -7.71
N THR A 77 -13.38 2.49 -8.86
CA THR A 77 -13.82 3.49 -9.84
C THR A 77 -15.34 3.42 -9.99
N LYS A 78 -16.01 4.57 -9.91
CA LYS A 78 -17.49 4.66 -10.06
C LYS A 78 -17.95 4.87 -11.50
N VAL A 79 -17.02 5.25 -12.38
CA VAL A 79 -17.32 5.55 -13.79
C VAL A 79 -16.32 4.77 -14.64
N PRO A 80 -16.79 3.91 -15.57
CA PRO A 80 -15.91 3.21 -16.50
C PRO A 80 -15.24 4.21 -17.44
N ILE A 81 -13.96 3.99 -17.74
CA ILE A 81 -13.17 4.84 -18.65
C ILE A 81 -12.62 3.98 -19.79
N GLY A 82 -12.69 4.48 -21.02
CA GLY A 82 -12.18 3.77 -22.20
C GLY A 82 -13.00 2.52 -22.48
N ASP A 83 -12.32 1.37 -22.55
CA ASP A 83 -12.93 0.07 -22.88
C ASP A 83 -13.29 -0.74 -21.62
N GLN A 84 -13.32 -0.11 -20.45
CA GLN A 84 -13.74 -0.78 -19.22
C GLN A 84 -15.22 -1.19 -19.31
N PRO A 85 -15.58 -2.39 -18.81
CA PRO A 85 -16.95 -2.85 -18.84
C PRO A 85 -17.83 -2.05 -17.88
N ALA A 86 -19.14 -2.02 -18.15
CA ALA A 86 -20.08 -1.22 -17.36
C ALA A 86 -20.20 -1.68 -15.88
N ASP A 87 -19.84 -2.93 -15.59
CA ASP A 87 -19.83 -3.54 -14.26
C ASP A 87 -18.45 -3.49 -13.57
N ILE A 88 -17.52 -2.66 -14.06
CA ILE A 88 -16.14 -2.58 -13.54
C ILE A 88 -16.08 -2.38 -12.02
N GLU A 89 -16.93 -1.52 -11.48
CA GLU A 89 -17.03 -1.25 -10.04
C GLU A 89 -17.34 -2.53 -9.25
N GLN A 90 -18.28 -3.35 -9.75
CA GLN A 90 -18.68 -4.60 -9.12
C GLN A 90 -17.56 -5.65 -9.19
N GLN A 91 -16.82 -5.69 -10.29
CA GLN A 91 -15.68 -6.60 -10.45
C GLN A 91 -14.56 -6.26 -9.47
N ILE A 92 -14.16 -4.98 -9.38
CA ILE A 92 -13.13 -4.52 -8.43
C ILE A 92 -13.58 -4.78 -7.00
N ARG A 93 -14.83 -4.45 -6.65
CA ARG A 93 -15.39 -4.72 -5.33
C ARG A 93 -15.36 -6.21 -4.98
N SER A 94 -15.75 -7.08 -5.91
CA SER A 94 -15.72 -8.54 -5.71
C SER A 94 -14.30 -9.07 -5.51
N MET A 95 -13.34 -8.53 -6.26
CA MET A 95 -11.92 -8.85 -6.10
C MET A 95 -11.42 -8.45 -4.71
N ILE A 96 -11.68 -7.22 -4.27
CA ILE A 96 -11.27 -6.73 -2.94
C ILE A 96 -11.87 -7.63 -1.85
N MET A 97 -13.17 -7.91 -1.92
CA MET A 97 -13.88 -8.74 -0.92
C MET A 97 -13.30 -10.15 -0.81
N THR A 98 -12.75 -10.71 -1.89
CA THR A 98 -12.09 -12.03 -1.86
C THR A 98 -10.86 -12.05 -0.92
N TYR A 99 -10.21 -10.91 -0.71
CA TYR A 99 -9.07 -10.78 0.19
C TYR A 99 -9.47 -10.32 1.58
N ILE A 100 -10.24 -9.24 1.68
CA ILE A 100 -10.50 -8.59 2.96
C ILE A 100 -11.48 -9.35 3.84
N THR A 101 -12.24 -10.32 3.31
CA THR A 101 -13.12 -11.20 4.12
C THR A 101 -12.37 -12.24 4.93
N LYS A 102 -11.09 -12.51 4.62
CA LYS A 102 -10.27 -13.47 5.37
C LYS A 102 -9.90 -12.88 6.73
N GLU A 103 -10.19 -13.61 7.81
CA GLU A 103 -9.93 -13.15 9.19
C GLU A 103 -8.46 -12.83 9.48
N SER A 104 -7.53 -13.50 8.79
CA SER A 104 -6.09 -13.26 8.92
C SER A 104 -5.60 -12.01 8.17
N CYS A 105 -6.47 -11.34 7.40
CA CYS A 105 -6.12 -10.16 6.62
C CYS A 105 -6.26 -8.89 7.47
N LEU A 106 -5.15 -8.18 7.67
CA LEU A 106 -5.17 -6.82 8.21
C LEU A 106 -5.58 -5.85 7.08
N ILE A 107 -6.62 -5.05 7.31
CA ILE A 107 -7.16 -4.10 6.36
C ILE A 107 -6.57 -2.71 6.65
N LEU A 108 -5.94 -2.11 5.64
CA LEU A 108 -5.53 -0.70 5.67
C LEU A 108 -6.54 0.12 4.87
N ALA A 109 -7.47 0.77 5.57
CA ALA A 109 -8.50 1.60 4.93
C ALA A 109 -7.93 2.99 4.62
N VAL A 110 -7.35 3.13 3.44
CA VAL A 110 -6.68 4.36 3.00
C VAL A 110 -7.69 5.39 2.48
N THR A 111 -7.73 6.58 3.08
CA THR A 111 -8.59 7.69 2.68
C THR A 111 -7.77 8.98 2.58
N PRO A 112 -7.94 9.82 1.55
CA PRO A 112 -7.26 11.11 1.50
C PRO A 112 -7.94 12.14 2.42
N ALA A 113 -7.14 12.96 3.10
CA ALA A 113 -7.59 13.93 4.11
C ALA A 113 -8.46 15.05 3.53
N ASN A 114 -8.30 15.34 2.24
CA ASN A 114 -9.10 16.34 1.51
C ASN A 114 -10.46 15.79 1.03
N SER A 115 -10.85 14.59 1.47
CA SER A 115 -12.15 13.99 1.16
C SER A 115 -12.93 13.71 2.45
N ASP A 116 -14.25 13.71 2.35
CA ASP A 116 -15.11 13.36 3.49
C ASP A 116 -14.97 11.88 3.85
N LEU A 117 -14.54 11.62 5.09
CA LEU A 117 -14.35 10.29 5.65
C LEU A 117 -15.63 9.45 5.62
N ALA A 118 -16.80 10.08 5.76
CA ALA A 118 -18.09 9.41 5.73
C ALA A 118 -18.40 8.79 4.35
N ASN A 119 -17.78 9.32 3.28
CA ASN A 119 -17.95 8.85 1.91
C ASN A 119 -16.77 7.98 1.44
N SER A 120 -15.91 7.54 2.35
CA SER A 120 -14.77 6.68 2.02
C SER A 120 -15.22 5.28 1.65
N ASP A 121 -15.07 4.93 0.37
CA ASP A 121 -15.37 3.59 -0.13
C ASP A 121 -14.50 2.51 0.57
N ALA A 122 -13.26 2.86 0.94
CA ALA A 122 -12.35 1.95 1.66
C ALA A 122 -12.87 1.62 3.07
N LEU A 123 -13.38 2.61 3.79
CA LEU A 123 -13.96 2.40 5.12
C LEU A 123 -15.28 1.64 5.03
N GLN A 124 -16.10 1.91 4.00
CA GLN A 124 -17.32 1.15 3.76
C GLN A 124 -17.02 -0.33 3.52
N LEU A 125 -16.10 -0.64 2.60
CA LEU A 125 -15.68 -2.02 2.34
C LEU A 125 -15.10 -2.69 3.58
N SER A 126 -14.28 -1.97 4.36
CA SER A 126 -13.73 -2.52 5.59
C SER A 126 -14.81 -2.86 6.63
N LYS A 127 -15.87 -2.06 6.73
CA LYS A 127 -17.00 -2.34 7.65
C LYS A 127 -17.83 -3.53 7.18
N ASP A 128 -18.00 -3.70 5.87
CA ASP A 128 -18.70 -4.86 5.30
C ASP A 128 -17.96 -6.17 5.62
N ALA A 129 -16.61 -6.14 5.67
CA ALA A 129 -15.78 -7.33 5.92
C ALA A 129 -15.35 -7.51 7.40
N ASP A 130 -15.26 -6.43 8.16
CA ASP A 130 -14.83 -6.37 9.57
C ASP A 130 -15.73 -5.38 10.35
N PRO A 131 -17.01 -5.73 10.61
CA PRO A 131 -17.97 -4.83 11.25
C PRO A 131 -17.54 -4.32 12.62
N ASP A 132 -16.79 -5.14 13.36
CA ASP A 132 -16.27 -4.82 14.69
C ASP A 132 -14.97 -3.98 14.65
N GLY A 133 -14.36 -3.80 13.47
CA GLY A 133 -13.12 -3.07 13.29
C GLY A 133 -11.91 -3.69 13.99
N LEU A 134 -11.90 -5.01 14.20
CA LEU A 134 -10.86 -5.73 14.96
C LEU A 134 -9.52 -5.79 14.22
N ARG A 135 -9.54 -5.70 12.90
CA ARG A 135 -8.40 -5.87 12.00
C ARG A 135 -8.33 -4.79 10.93
N THR A 136 -9.02 -3.66 11.15
CA THR A 136 -8.99 -2.49 10.28
C THR A 136 -8.21 -1.35 10.94
N ILE A 137 -7.26 -0.77 10.19
CA ILE A 137 -6.53 0.45 10.55
C ILE A 137 -6.90 1.52 9.53
N GLY A 138 -7.34 2.68 9.99
CA GLY A 138 -7.59 3.83 9.12
C GLY A 138 -6.27 4.52 8.76
N VAL A 139 -6.06 4.81 7.48
CA VAL A 139 -4.87 5.54 7.02
C VAL A 139 -5.31 6.82 6.33
N ILE A 140 -4.89 7.96 6.86
CA ILE A 140 -5.22 9.28 6.32
C ILE A 140 -4.03 9.80 5.53
N THR A 141 -4.19 9.96 4.21
CA THR A 141 -3.13 10.44 3.29
C THR A 141 -3.36 11.90 2.90
N LYS A 142 -2.41 12.53 2.20
CA LYS A 142 -2.57 13.89 1.63
C LYS A 142 -2.94 14.98 2.67
N LEU A 143 -2.43 14.85 3.91
CA LEU A 143 -2.63 15.84 4.97
C LEU A 143 -2.06 17.21 4.61
N ASP A 144 -1.06 17.25 3.72
CA ASP A 144 -0.45 18.45 3.15
C ASP A 144 -1.35 19.21 2.18
N LEU A 145 -2.41 18.58 1.67
CA LEU A 145 -3.35 19.14 0.70
C LEU A 145 -4.71 19.49 1.32
N MET A 146 -4.78 19.60 2.65
CA MET A 146 -5.99 20.06 3.33
C MET A 146 -6.18 21.57 3.13
N ASP A 147 -7.44 21.99 3.00
CA ASP A 147 -7.78 23.40 2.84
C ASP A 147 -7.41 24.19 4.09
N GLU A 148 -6.87 25.39 3.92
CA GLU A 148 -6.56 26.28 5.04
C GLU A 148 -7.81 26.52 5.90
N GLY A 149 -7.68 26.25 7.20
CA GLY A 149 -8.79 26.33 8.17
C GLY A 149 -9.51 25.01 8.43
N THR A 150 -9.13 23.93 7.76
CA THR A 150 -9.58 22.55 8.08
C THR A 150 -8.45 21.75 8.74
N ASP A 151 -8.80 20.79 9.60
CA ASP A 151 -7.84 19.84 10.17
C ASP A 151 -8.42 18.43 10.26
N ALA A 152 -7.53 17.44 10.29
CA ALA A 152 -7.90 16.02 10.43
C ALA A 152 -7.85 15.57 11.89
N ARG A 153 -7.87 16.49 12.86
CA ARG A 153 -7.60 16.19 14.27
C ARG A 153 -8.63 15.23 14.85
N ASP A 154 -9.91 15.49 14.62
CA ASP A 154 -10.98 14.62 15.14
C ASP A 154 -10.97 13.22 14.52
N VAL A 155 -10.43 13.09 13.30
CA VAL A 155 -10.21 11.79 12.66
C VAL A 155 -9.03 11.07 13.32
N LEU A 156 -7.88 11.73 13.45
CA LEU A 156 -6.67 11.16 14.02
C LEU A 156 -6.80 10.86 15.52
N GLU A 157 -7.59 11.65 16.25
CA GLU A 157 -7.98 11.40 17.65
C GLU A 157 -9.11 10.36 17.79
N ASN A 158 -9.53 9.74 16.69
CA ASN A 158 -10.51 8.65 16.63
C ASN A 158 -11.91 9.03 17.16
N LYS A 159 -12.31 10.30 17.01
CA LYS A 159 -13.59 10.84 17.52
C LYS A 159 -14.71 10.81 16.48
N LEU A 160 -14.39 11.09 15.20
CA LEU A 160 -15.40 11.23 14.15
C LEU A 160 -16.02 9.89 13.73
N LEU A 161 -15.18 8.91 13.38
CA LEU A 161 -15.60 7.57 12.98
C LEU A 161 -14.71 6.53 13.69
N PRO A 162 -15.05 6.10 14.91
CA PRO A 162 -14.16 5.30 15.72
C PRO A 162 -13.80 3.95 15.08
N LEU A 163 -12.50 3.65 15.01
CA LEU A 163 -11.94 2.32 14.71
C LEU A 163 -11.23 1.78 15.95
N ARG A 164 -11.29 0.47 16.21
CA ARG A 164 -10.61 -0.12 17.39
C ARG A 164 -9.09 0.06 17.36
N ARG A 165 -8.50 0.12 16.16
CA ARG A 165 -7.06 0.36 15.98
C ARG A 165 -6.71 1.82 15.67
N GLY A 166 -7.71 2.70 15.64
CA GLY A 166 -7.53 4.13 15.37
C GLY A 166 -7.07 4.43 13.94
N TYR A 167 -6.47 5.61 13.79
CA TYR A 167 -6.04 6.18 12.52
C TYR A 167 -4.56 6.55 12.55
N VAL A 168 -3.92 6.47 11.38
CA VAL A 168 -2.54 6.93 11.17
C VAL A 168 -2.51 7.92 10.02
N GLY A 169 -1.95 9.10 10.26
CA GLY A 169 -1.71 10.11 9.24
C GLY A 169 -0.38 9.89 8.53
N VAL A 170 -0.37 9.95 7.20
CA VAL A 170 0.85 9.84 6.38
C VAL A 170 0.89 10.94 5.32
N VAL A 171 2.07 11.51 5.12
CA VAL A 171 2.35 12.44 4.01
C VAL A 171 3.27 11.71 3.04
N ASN A 172 2.77 11.46 1.84
CA ASN A 172 3.52 10.80 0.78
C ASN A 172 4.21 11.85 -0.10
N ARG A 173 5.18 11.40 -0.91
CA ARG A 173 5.83 12.24 -1.92
C ARG A 173 4.79 12.79 -2.90
N SER A 174 4.89 14.07 -3.22
CA SER A 174 4.07 14.70 -4.27
C SER A 174 4.48 14.19 -5.66
N GLN A 175 3.64 14.40 -6.67
CA GLN A 175 3.99 14.05 -8.06
C GLN A 175 5.31 14.69 -8.50
N LYS A 176 5.53 15.96 -8.11
CA LYS A 176 6.78 16.69 -8.37
C LYS A 176 7.99 16.05 -7.69
N ASP A 177 7.83 15.51 -6.48
CA ASP A 177 8.90 14.78 -5.77
C ASP A 177 9.19 13.41 -6.42
N ILE A 178 8.15 12.74 -6.95
CA ILE A 178 8.28 11.47 -7.69
C ILE A 178 9.04 11.70 -8.99
N ASP A 179 8.62 12.70 -9.78
CA ASP A 179 9.26 13.06 -11.05
C ASP A 179 10.70 13.52 -10.84
N GLY A 180 10.95 14.23 -9.72
CA GLY A 180 12.29 14.65 -9.29
C GLY A 180 13.14 13.55 -8.65
N ARG A 181 12.66 12.30 -8.57
CA ARG A 181 13.31 11.15 -7.91
C ARG A 181 13.82 11.46 -6.51
N LYS A 182 13.06 12.23 -5.73
CA LYS A 182 13.42 12.55 -4.35
C LYS A 182 13.56 11.26 -3.53
N ASP A 183 14.71 11.12 -2.85
CA ASP A 183 15.03 9.93 -2.06
C ASP A 183 13.97 9.72 -0.96
N ILE A 184 13.61 8.45 -0.70
CA ILE A 184 12.61 8.06 0.31
C ILE A 184 13.01 8.57 1.69
N LYS A 185 14.31 8.70 1.95
CA LYS A 185 14.87 9.24 3.20
C LYS A 185 14.47 10.70 3.49
N ALA A 186 14.10 11.47 2.47
CA ALA A 186 13.71 12.87 2.62
C ALA A 186 12.21 13.05 2.92
N THR A 187 11.48 11.96 3.16
CA THR A 187 10.08 12.00 3.58
C THR A 187 10.04 11.52 5.03
N ASP A 188 9.66 12.40 5.96
CA ASP A 188 9.52 12.08 7.38
C ASP A 188 8.43 11.02 7.58
N LEU A 189 8.84 9.75 7.48
CA LEU A 189 8.04 8.60 7.86
C LEU A 189 8.08 8.50 9.39
N SER A 190 7.04 9.01 10.04
CA SER A 190 6.74 8.69 11.44
C SER A 190 6.34 7.21 11.54
N LEU A 191 7.33 6.31 11.49
CA LEU A 191 7.14 4.87 11.58
C LEU A 191 7.10 4.39 13.04
N PHE A 192 6.02 3.68 13.38
CA PHE A 192 5.89 2.89 14.59
C PHE A 192 6.96 1.80 14.68
N HIS A 193 7.48 1.59 15.90
CA HIS A 193 8.29 0.42 16.25
C HIS A 193 7.39 -0.80 16.42
N PHE A 194 7.50 -1.78 15.51
CA PHE A 194 7.18 -3.17 15.84
C PHE A 194 8.50 -3.88 16.15
N SER A 195 8.75 -4.11 17.45
CA SER A 195 9.86 -4.96 17.90
C SER A 195 9.29 -6.33 18.22
N GLN A 196 9.61 -7.33 17.41
CA GLN A 196 9.62 -8.72 17.84
C GLN A 196 10.84 -9.40 17.23
N ASP A 197 11.44 -10.27 18.04
CA ASP A 197 12.53 -11.17 17.67
C ASP A 197 12.12 -12.02 16.47
N ILE A 198 12.90 -12.02 15.39
CA ILE A 198 12.62 -12.88 14.23
C ILE A 198 13.91 -13.57 13.79
N ASP A 199 13.93 -14.86 14.09
CA ASP A 199 14.80 -15.86 13.48
C ASP A 199 14.17 -16.31 12.15
N GLY A 200 14.96 -16.45 11.09
CA GLY A 200 14.54 -17.04 9.81
C GLY A 200 14.23 -16.07 8.65
N ARG A 201 15.07 -16.15 7.60
CA ARG A 201 14.99 -15.54 6.25
C ARG A 201 13.90 -14.48 6.04
N ASN A 202 14.29 -13.22 6.15
CA ASN A 202 13.46 -12.03 5.96
C ASN A 202 13.04 -11.83 4.48
N GLU A 203 11.74 -12.02 4.18
CA GLU A 203 11.12 -11.88 2.86
C GLU A 203 9.77 -11.13 2.89
N ILE A 204 9.51 -10.27 1.90
CA ILE A 204 8.17 -9.72 1.63
C ILE A 204 7.62 -10.41 0.38
N LYS A 205 6.42 -10.97 0.49
CA LYS A 205 5.63 -11.45 -0.64
C LYS A 205 4.65 -10.35 -1.03
N ALA A 206 4.81 -9.75 -2.19
CA ALA A 206 3.88 -8.78 -2.73
C ALA A 206 3.05 -9.42 -3.85
N THR A 207 1.74 -9.24 -3.79
CA THR A 207 0.81 -9.65 -4.84
C THR A 207 0.13 -8.40 -5.36
N TYR A 208 0.27 -8.12 -6.64
CA TYR A 208 -0.34 -6.96 -7.29
C TYR A 208 -1.49 -7.44 -8.19
N TYR A 209 -2.64 -6.82 -8.03
CA TYR A 209 -3.78 -6.93 -8.94
C TYR A 209 -3.89 -5.63 -9.73
N ILE A 210 -4.25 -5.77 -11.01
CA ILE A 210 -4.32 -4.68 -11.98
C ILE A 210 -5.77 -4.42 -12.32
#